data_AF-A0A7Y3ERK6-F1
#
_entry.id   AF-A0A7Y3ERK6-F1
#
_cell.length_a   1.000
_cell.length_b   1.000
_cell.length_c   1.000
_cell.angle_alpha   90.00
_cell.angle_beta   90.00
_cell.angle_gamma   90.00
#
_symmetry.space_group_name_H-M   'P 1'
#
loop_
_entity.id
_entity.type
_entity.pdbx_description
1 polymer ?
#
loop_
_entity_poly.entity_id
_entity_poly.type
_entity_poly.pdbx_seq_one_letter_code
_entity_poly.pdbx_strand_id
1 'polypeptide(L)' 'MSHIYFIPGLGFDSRLFSKLDLKGDQLHNIDWIEPESDEPIGEYAKRISRNIIHE' A
#
# COMPACT_ATOMS: atom_id res chain seq x y z
N MET A 1 -8.66 -17.56 1.66
CA MET A 1 -7.81 -16.55 2.29
C MET A 1 -7.60 -15.46 1.27
N SER A 2 -8.00 -14.23 1.57
CA SER A 2 -7.80 -13.10 0.67
C SER A 2 -6.52 -12.36 1.05
N HIS A 3 -5.92 -11.64 0.10
CA HIS A 3 -4.82 -10.72 0.36
C HIS A 3 -5.37 -9.30 0.39
N ILE A 4 -5.14 -8.58 1.48
CA ILE A 4 -5.58 -7.20 1.66
C ILE A 4 -4.35 -6.31 1.75
N TYR A 5 -4.27 -5.33 0.85
CA TYR A 5 -3.17 -4.38 0.79
C TYR A 5 -3.63 -3.02 1.31
N PHE A 6 -2.92 -2.52 2.31
CA PHE A 6 -3.16 -1.22 2.89
C PHE A 6 -2.16 -0.20 2.34
N ILE A 7 -2.69 0.91 1.81
CA ILE A 7 -1.90 2.04 1.35
C ILE A 7 -2.25 3.23 2.27
N PRO A 8 -1.33 3.72 3.12
CA PRO A 8 -1.60 4.87 3.96
C PRO A 8 -1.73 6.15 3.12
N GLY A 9 -2.61 7.05 3.57
CA GLY A 9 -2.72 8.39 2.98
C GLY A 9 -1.50 9.27 3.32
N LEU A 10 -1.41 10.41 2.65
CA LEU A 10 -0.31 11.38 2.82
C LEU A 10 -0.11 11.76 4.30
N GLY A 11 1.14 11.64 4.78
CA GLY A 11 1.53 11.99 6.15
C GLY A 11 1.21 10.94 7.21
N PHE A 12 0.72 9.75 6.81
CA PHE A 12 0.49 8.61 7.68
C PHE A 12 1.34 7.41 7.27
N ASP A 13 1.46 6.44 8.18
CA ASP A 13 2.10 5.14 7.93
C ASP A 13 1.17 3.99 8.33
N SER A 14 1.68 2.77 8.24
CA SER A 14 0.94 1.52 8.52
C SER A 14 0.33 1.45 9.92
N ARG A 15 0.77 2.26 10.88
CA ARG A 15 0.18 2.31 12.24
C ARG A 15 -1.27 2.77 12.23
N LEU A 16 -1.73 3.46 11.17
CA LEU A 16 -3.15 3.81 10.97
C LEU A 16 -4.06 2.58 11.00
N PHE A 17 -3.55 1.43 10.55
CA PHE A 17 -4.31 0.18 10.44
C PHE A 17 -4.26 -0.68 11.72
N SER A 18 -3.57 -0.23 12.78
CA SER A 18 -3.33 -1.01 14.01
C SER A 18 -4.58 -1.47 14.76
N LYS A 19 -5.72 -0.82 14.52
CA LYS A 19 -7.02 -1.16 15.14
C LYS A 19 -7.97 -1.92 14.21
N LEU A 20 -7.57 -2.19 12.97
CA LEU A 20 -8.35 -3.03 12.05
C LEU A 20 -8.12 -4.50 12.38
N ASP A 21 -9.19 -5.22 12.72
CA ASP A 21 -9.18 -6.66 12.93
C ASP A 21 -9.91 -7.35 11.78
N LEU A 22 -9.15 -7.72 10.74
CA LEU A 22 -9.64 -8.43 9.56
C LEU A 22 -9.20 -9.89 9.63
N LYS A 23 -9.92 -10.68 10.43
CA LYS A 23 -9.60 -12.09 10.70
C LYS A 23 -9.72 -12.94 9.44
N GLY A 24 -8.74 -13.81 9.21
CA GLY A 24 -8.77 -14.82 8.15
C GLY A 24 -8.19 -14.38 6.80
N ASP A 25 -7.72 -13.14 6.69
CA ASP A 25 -7.04 -12.61 5.51
C ASP A 25 -5.56 -12.34 5.79
N GLN A 26 -4.75 -12.36 4.72
CA GLN A 26 -3.35 -11.97 4.78
C GLN A 26 -3.24 -10.45 4.56
N LEU A 27 -2.70 -9.76 5.56
CA LEU A 27 -2.60 -8.32 5.56
C LEU A 27 -1.20 -7.87 5.12
N HIS A 28 -1.16 -6.97 4.15
CA HIS A 28 0.06 -6.42 3.57
C HIS A 28 0.01 -4.90 3.68
N ASN A 29 1.12 -4.28 4.06
CA ASN A 29 1.26 -2.82 4.02
C ASN A 29 2.10 -2.45 2.80
N ILE A 30 1.64 -1.47 2.04
CA ILE A 30 2.41 -0.86 0.96
C ILE A 30 2.80 0.53 1.42
N ASP A 31 4.09 0.73 1.60
CA ASP A 31 4.63 2.03 1.96
C ASP A 31 4.56 2.98 0.77
N TRP A 32 4.38 4.26 1.08
CA TRP A 32 4.52 5.34 0.12
C TRP A 32 5.98 5.42 -0.36
N ILE A 33 6.17 5.72 -1.64
CA ILE A 33 7.51 5.92 -2.23
C ILE A 33 7.61 7.37 -2.69
N GLU A 34 8.81 7.94 -2.66
CA GLU A 34 9.01 9.32 -3.16
C GLU A 34 8.66 9.38 -4.67
N PRO A 35 7.75 10.27 -5.10
CA PRO A 35 7.45 10.51 -6.51
C PRO A 35 8.69 11.00 -7.25
N GLU A 36 8.81 10.61 -8.50
CA GLU A 36 9.82 11.21 -9.39
C GLU A 36 9.37 12.61 -9.85
N SER A 37 10.32 13.44 -10.30
CA SER A 37 10.00 14.77 -10.84
C SER A 37 9.07 14.63 -12.05
N ASP A 38 7.99 15.41 -12.06
CA ASP A 38 6.99 15.44 -13.14
C ASP A 38 6.36 14.06 -13.43
N GLU A 39 6.38 13.14 -12.46
CA GLU A 39 5.80 11.81 -12.61
C GLU A 39 4.27 11.87 -12.71
N PRO A 40 3.67 11.40 -13.82
CA PRO A 40 2.22 11.30 -13.90
C PRO A 40 1.70 10.33 -12.83
N ILE A 41 0.57 10.66 -12.21
CA ILE A 41 -0.02 9.83 -11.15
C ILE A 41 -0.25 8.36 -11.56
N GLY A 42 -0.51 8.11 -12.86
CA GLY A 42 -0.65 6.76 -13.40
C GLY A 42 0.66 5.96 -13.38
N GLU A 43 1.80 6.59 -13.68
CA GLU A 43 3.11 5.93 -13.61
C GLU A 43 3.55 5.75 -12.16
N TYR A 44 3.25 6.72 -11.29
CA TYR A 44 3.45 6.58 -9.83
C TYR A 44 2.68 5.37 -9.28
N ALA A 45 1.39 5.27 -9.61
CA ALA A 45 0.55 4.14 -9.20
C ALA A 45 1.08 2.80 -9.74
N LYS A 46 1.61 2.79 -10.96
CA LYS A 46 2.24 1.62 -11.58
C LYS A 46 3.57 1.24 -10.92
N ARG A 47 4.34 2.21 -10.40
CA ARG A 47 5.53 1.96 -9.58
C ARG A 47 5.15 1.37 -8.22
N ILE A 48 4.16 1.96 -7.55
CA ILE A 48 3.62 1.42 -6.29
C ILE A 48 3.09 -0.01 -6.46
N SER A 49 2.37 -0.29 -7.56
CA SER A 49 1.73 -1.60 -7.74
C SER A 49 2.70 -2.76 -7.85
N ARG A 50 4.00 -2.50 -8.13
CA ARG A 50 5.06 -3.51 -8.09
C ARG A 50 5.28 -4.11 -6.69
N ASN A 51 4.81 -3.41 -5.64
CA ASN A 51 4.87 -3.89 -4.26
C ASN A 51 3.66 -4.78 -3.88
N ILE A 52 2.70 -4.98 -4.80
CA ILE A 52 1.59 -5.93 -4.62
C ILE A 52 2.14 -7.32 -4.97
N ILE A 53 2.71 -8.00 -3.97
CA ILE A 53 3.36 -9.30 -4.13
C ILE A 53 2.59 -10.34 -3.32
N HIS A 54 2.01 -11.32 -4.01
CA HIS A 54 1.36 -12.47 -3.40
C HIS A 54 1.64 -13.73 -4.23
N GLU A 55 2.41 -14.67 -3.65
CA GLU A 55 2.49 -16.07 -4.09
C GLU A 55 1.69 -16.96 -3.14
#